data_AF-A0A838T3U4-F1
#
_entry.id   AF-A0A838T3U4-F1
#
_cell.length_a   1.000
_cell.length_b   1.000
_cell.length_c   1.000
_cell.angle_alpha   90.00
_cell.angle_beta   90.00
_cell.angle_gamma   90.00
#
_symmetry.space_group_name_H-M   'P 1'
#
loop_
_entity.id
_entity.type
_entity.pdbx_description
1 polymer ?
#
loop_
_entity_poly.entity_id
_entity_poly.type
_entity_poly.pdbx_seq_one_letter_code
_entity_poly.pdbx_strand_id
1 'polypeptide(L)'
;MNKPSRFWRTAAVVFLVVNALGGVYALAQGEQMHAEMHLALFGAAFVGYVFSRAAQARSSDFAPTSSEIEDPRVAELQRSVDAMALELERLGEAQRFREKLEIETRDKPQT
;
A
#
# COMPACT_ATOMS: atom_id res chain seq x y z
N MET A 1 -4.41 15.26 3.42
CA MET A 1 -3.66 15.80 2.27
C MET A 1 -4.10 15.03 1.04
N ASN A 2 -4.78 15.67 0.08
CA ASN A 2 -5.37 14.99 -1.07
C ASN A 2 -4.27 14.28 -1.87
N LYS A 3 -4.43 12.97 -2.15
CA LYS A 3 -3.53 12.24 -3.06
C LYS A 3 -3.40 13.09 -4.34
N PRO A 4 -2.19 13.38 -4.84
CA PRO A 4 -2.07 14.14 -6.09
C PRO A 4 -2.81 13.35 -7.16
N SER A 5 -3.88 13.94 -7.69
CA SER A 5 -4.75 13.26 -8.64
C SER A 5 -3.91 12.81 -9.83
N ARG A 6 -4.25 11.65 -10.42
CA ARG A 6 -3.52 11.11 -11.58
C ARG A 6 -3.37 12.15 -12.69
N PHE A 7 -4.33 13.07 -12.79
CA PHE A 7 -4.31 14.25 -13.64
C PHE A 7 -3.04 15.11 -13.47
N TRP A 8 -2.67 15.51 -12.25
CA TRP A 8 -1.49 16.37 -12.02
C TRP A 8 -0.18 15.68 -12.38
N ARG A 9 -0.10 14.36 -12.18
CA ARG A 9 1.07 13.58 -12.62
C ARG A 9 1.18 13.55 -14.14
N THR A 10 0.06 13.31 -14.83
CA THR A 10 0.02 13.33 -16.29
C THR A 10 0.39 14.72 -16.82
N ALA A 11 -0.17 15.77 -16.23
CA ALA A 11 0.13 17.16 -16.62
C ALA A 11 1.62 17.49 -16.45
N ALA A 12 2.26 17.06 -15.35
CA ALA A 12 3.69 17.27 -15.12
C ALA A 12 4.56 16.57 -16.16
N VAL A 13 4.22 15.33 -16.55
CA VAL A 13 4.94 14.60 -17.59
C VAL A 13 4.78 15.28 -18.94
N VAL A 14 3.55 15.67 -19.30
CA VAL A 14 3.28 16.41 -20.55
C VAL A 14 4.06 17.72 -20.59
N PHE A 15 4.07 18.48 -19.50
CA PHE A 15 4.82 19.73 -19.40
C PHE A 15 6.32 19.54 -19.64
N LEU A 16 6.92 18.49 -19.05
CA LEU A 16 8.33 18.16 -19.28
C LEU A 16 8.60 17.81 -20.74
N VAL A 17 7.76 16.99 -21.37
CA VAL A 17 7.91 16.62 -22.78
C VAL A 17 7.80 17.84 -23.68
N VAL A 18 6.81 18.70 -23.46
CA VAL A 18 6.61 19.92 -24.25
C VAL A 18 7.82 20.85 -24.14
N ASN A 19 8.36 21.07 -22.94
CA ASN A 19 9.52 21.95 -22.78
C ASN A 19 10.81 21.34 -23.36
N ALA A 20 10.99 20.02 -23.28
CA ALA A 20 12.11 19.36 -23.94
C ALA A 20 12.04 19.52 -25.47
N LEU A 21 10.88 19.24 -26.06
CA LEU A 21 10.68 19.37 -27.51
C LEU A 21 10.76 20.83 -27.96
N GLY A 22 10.14 21.75 -27.20
CA GLY A 22 10.18 23.19 -27.47
C GLY A 22 11.60 23.75 -27.41
N GLY A 23 12.41 23.32 -26.43
CA GLY A 23 13.82 23.71 -26.34
C GLY A 23 14.65 23.22 -27.54
N VAL A 24 14.50 21.95 -27.94
CA VAL A 24 15.17 21.39 -29.12
C VAL A 24 14.74 22.15 -30.40
N TYR A 25 13.46 22.43 -30.54
CA TYR A 25 12.92 23.18 -31.67
C TYR A 25 13.46 24.62 -31.72
N ALA A 26 13.45 25.34 -30.60
CA ALA A 26 13.97 26.70 -30.50
C ALA A 26 15.47 26.77 -30.81
N LEU A 27 16.26 25.80 -30.34
CA LEU A 27 17.67 25.67 -30.70
C LEU A 27 17.86 25.45 -32.20
N ALA A 28 17.03 24.60 -32.82
CA ALA A 28 17.08 24.37 -34.27
C ALA A 28 16.71 25.61 -35.09
N GLN A 29 15.86 26.50 -34.54
CA GLN A 29 15.50 27.78 -35.14
C GLN A 29 16.49 28.92 -34.82
N GLY A 30 17.51 28.67 -34.00
CA GLY A 30 18.48 29.69 -33.57
C GLY A 30 17.93 30.69 -32.55
N GLU A 31 16.77 30.43 -31.96
CA GLU A 31 16.15 31.29 -30.94
C GLU A 31 16.70 30.98 -29.55
N GLN A 32 17.92 31.47 -29.27
CA GLN A 32 18.65 31.18 -28.03
C GLN A 32 17.85 31.51 -26.76
N MET A 33 17.21 32.69 -26.71
CA MET A 33 16.42 33.10 -25.53
C MET A 33 15.24 32.16 -25.26
N HIS A 34 14.51 31.72 -26.29
CA HIS A 34 13.41 30.77 -26.13
C HIS A 34 13.90 29.38 -25.72
N ALA A 35 15.03 28.94 -26.27
CA ALA A 35 15.67 27.69 -25.88
C ALA A 35 16.08 27.69 -24.40
N GLU A 36 16.71 28.77 -23.94
CA GLU A 36 17.09 28.96 -22.53
C GLU A 36 15.87 28.94 -21.62
N MET A 37 14.79 29.60 -22.01
CA MET A 37 13.53 29.60 -21.24
C MET A 37 12.94 28.20 -21.12
N HIS A 38 12.87 27.44 -22.22
CA HIS A 38 12.42 26.05 -22.19
C HIS A 38 13.32 25.16 -21.32
N LEU A 39 14.64 25.35 -21.38
CA LEU A 39 15.60 24.59 -20.58
C LEU A 39 15.46 24.90 -19.09
N ALA A 40 15.27 26.17 -18.73
CA ALA A 40 15.05 26.59 -17.35
C ALA A 40 13.75 26.01 -16.79
N LEU A 41 12.65 26.09 -17.55
CA LEU A 41 11.35 25.51 -17.19
C LEU A 41 11.43 23.99 -17.05
N PHE A 42 12.11 23.32 -17.99
CA PHE A 42 12.34 21.88 -17.92
C PHE A 42 13.14 21.50 -16.67
N GLY A 43 14.26 22.18 -16.40
CA GLY A 43 15.09 21.93 -15.23
C GLY A 43 14.34 22.11 -13.92
N ALA A 44 13.61 23.21 -13.76
CA ALA A 44 12.82 23.48 -12.56
C ALA A 44 11.73 22.42 -12.34
N ALA A 45 10.99 22.05 -13.40
CA ALA A 45 9.96 21.02 -13.34
C ALA A 45 10.54 19.63 -13.05
N PHE A 46 11.70 19.30 -13.62
CA PHE A 46 12.37 18.02 -13.41
C PHE A 46 12.85 17.87 -11.98
N VAL A 47 13.50 18.91 -11.44
CA VAL A 47 13.91 18.96 -10.03
C VAL A 47 12.71 18.80 -9.12
N GLY A 48 11.64 19.57 -9.33
CA GLY A 48 10.40 19.44 -8.57
C GLY A 48 9.79 18.02 -8.65
N TYR A 49 9.79 17.42 -9.83
CA TYR A 49 9.32 16.05 -10.04
C TYR A 49 10.14 15.03 -9.24
N VAL A 50 11.47 15.09 -9.31
CA VAL A 50 12.37 14.19 -8.58
C VAL A 50 12.20 14.34 -7.07
N PHE A 51 12.16 15.57 -6.55
CA PHE A 51 11.94 15.82 -5.12
C PHE A 51 10.57 15.33 -4.66
N SER A 52 9.51 15.52 -5.47
CA SER A 52 8.18 15.01 -5.15
C SER A 52 8.13 13.48 -5.09
N ARG A 53 8.88 12.79 -5.97
CA ARG A 53 9.03 11.34 -5.99
C ARG A 53 9.81 10.84 -4.78
N ALA A 54 10.92 11.50 -4.43
CA ALA A 54 11.73 11.16 -3.27
C ALA A 54 10.98 11.38 -1.95
N ALA A 55 10.23 12.49 -1.83
CA ALA A 55 9.37 12.75 -0.67
C ALA A 55 8.26 11.71 -0.54
N GLN A 56 7.67 11.30 -1.67
CA GLN A 56 6.63 10.27 -1.69
C GLN A 56 7.18 8.89 -1.28
N ALA A 57 8.39 8.53 -1.72
CA ALA A 57 9.08 7.31 -1.30
C ALA A 57 9.45 7.32 0.20
N ARG A 58 9.87 8.47 0.75
CA ARG A 58 10.10 8.59 2.21
C ARG A 58 8.81 8.53 3.02
N SER A 59 7.70 9.03 2.49
CA SER A 59 6.40 8.93 3.15
C SER A 59 5.78 7.52 3.08
N SER A 60 6.22 6.65 2.16
CA SER A 60 5.82 5.24 2.19
C SER A 60 6.54 4.43 3.26
N ASP A 61 7.75 4.84 3.67
CA ASP A 61 8.47 4.21 4.79
C ASP A 61 7.90 4.59 6.17
N PHE A 62 7.13 5.69 6.25
CA PHE A 62 6.47 6.17 7.48
C PHE A 62 4.93 6.20 7.37
N ALA A 63 4.36 5.52 6.38
CA ALA A 63 2.93 5.27 6.42
C ALA A 63 2.69 4.17 7.45
N PRO A 64 1.99 4.41 8.58
CA PRO A 64 1.30 3.29 9.20
C PRO A 64 0.43 2.70 8.10
N THR A 65 0.55 1.41 7.88
CA THR A 65 -0.31 0.63 6.97
C THR A 65 -1.75 0.77 7.45
N SER A 66 -2.38 1.89 7.12
CA SER A 66 -3.79 2.21 7.37
C SER A 66 -4.52 2.37 6.04
N SER A 67 -3.94 1.93 4.93
CA SER A 67 -4.73 1.15 4.00
C SER A 67 -4.87 -0.23 4.64
N GLU A 68 -5.95 -0.35 5.40
CA GLU A 68 -6.75 -1.56 5.51
C GLU A 68 -6.23 -2.67 4.59
N ILE A 69 -5.84 -3.78 5.20
CA ILE A 69 -5.54 -5.02 4.51
C ILE A 69 -6.86 -5.47 3.84
N GLU A 70 -7.17 -4.85 2.72
CA GLU A 70 -8.27 -5.19 1.83
C GLU A 70 -7.75 -6.16 0.76
N ASP A 71 -6.78 -7.02 1.12
CA ASP A 71 -6.56 -8.24 0.34
C ASP A 71 -7.64 -9.22 0.82
N PRO A 72 -8.66 -9.52 -0.01
CA PRO A 72 -9.75 -10.44 0.37
C PRO A 72 -9.23 -11.81 0.82
N ARG A 73 -8.02 -12.20 0.40
CA ARG A 73 -7.39 -13.44 0.87
C ARG A 73 -6.93 -13.37 2.32
N VAL A 74 -6.44 -12.21 2.77
CA VAL A 74 -6.01 -12.06 4.17
C VAL A 74 -7.21 -11.92 5.09
N ALA A 75 -8.27 -11.24 4.64
CA ALA A 75 -9.55 -11.21 5.37
C ALA A 75 -10.18 -12.61 5.49
N GLU A 76 -10.08 -13.44 4.44
CA GLU A 76 -10.54 -14.82 4.48
C GLU A 76 -9.66 -15.69 5.40
N LEU A 77 -8.34 -15.51 5.37
CA LEU A 77 -7.43 -16.18 6.30
C LEU A 77 -7.73 -15.80 7.75
N GLN A 78 -7.96 -14.52 8.03
CA GLN A 78 -8.30 -14.05 9.38
C GLN A 78 -9.63 -14.67 9.86
N ARG A 79 -10.65 -14.69 9.00
CA ARG A 79 -11.93 -15.35 9.29
C ARG A 79 -11.75 -16.86 9.54
N SER A 80 -10.88 -17.52 8.78
CA SER A 80 -10.59 -18.95 8.98
C SER A 80 -9.87 -19.22 10.30
N VAL A 81 -8.95 -18.35 10.71
CA VAL A 81 -8.23 -18.47 11.99
C VAL A 81 -9.16 -18.21 13.17
N ASP A 82 -10.02 -17.20 13.08
CA ASP A 82 -11.01 -16.90 14.12
C ASP A 82 -12.02 -18.06 14.28
N ALA A 83 -12.43 -18.69 13.18
CA ALA A 83 -13.29 -19.88 13.22
C ALA A 83 -12.58 -21.07 13.88
N MET A 84 -11.31 -21.32 13.54
CA MET A 84 -10.51 -22.38 14.17
C MET A 84 -10.33 -22.15 15.68
N ALA A 85 -10.16 -20.91 16.12
CA ALA A 85 -10.04 -20.60 17.55
C ALA A 85 -11.27 -21.04 18.35
N LEU A 86 -12.48 -20.79 17.83
CA LEU A 86 -13.73 -21.22 18.43
C LEU A 86 -13.90 -22.75 18.41
N GLU A 87 -13.46 -23.42 17.35
CA GLU A 87 -13.51 -24.88 17.27
C GLU A 87 -12.57 -25.55 18.27
N LEU A 88 -11.38 -24.98 18.48
CA LEU A 88 -10.42 -25.49 19.47
C LEU A 88 -10.93 -25.32 20.91
N GLU A 89 -11.60 -24.20 21.21
CA GLU A 89 -12.25 -24.00 22.50
C GLU A 89 -13.30 -25.07 22.76
N ARG A 90 -14.21 -25.30 21.80
CA ARG A 90 -15.26 -26.34 21.91
C ARG A 90 -14.68 -27.74 22.02
N LEU A 91 -13.61 -28.04 21.28
CA LEU A 91 -12.94 -29.34 21.36
C LEU A 91 -12.29 -29.53 22.75
N GLY A 92 -11.68 -28.48 23.30
CA GLY A 92 -11.13 -28.47 24.64
C GLY A 92 -12.20 -28.71 25.72
N GLU A 93 -13.37 -28.09 25.59
CA GLU A 93 -14.50 -28.33 26.50
C GLU A 93 -15.02 -29.77 26.41
N ALA A 94 -15.18 -30.29 25.18
CA ALA A 94 -15.60 -31.67 24.97
C ALA A 94 -14.59 -32.67 25.57
N GLN A 95 -13.29 -32.39 25.48
CA GLN A 95 -12.25 -33.21 26.09
C GLN A 95 -12.34 -33.20 27.63
N ARG A 96 -12.45 -32.02 28.25
CA ARG A 96 -12.61 -31.90 29.72
C ARG A 96 -13.87 -32.59 30.21
N PHE A 97 -14.96 -32.51 29.44
CA PHE A 97 -16.21 -33.19 29.78
C PHE A 97 -16.06 -34.71 29.71
N ARG A 98 -15.40 -35.23 28.68
CA ARG A 98 -15.10 -36.66 28.55
C ARG A 98 -14.19 -37.16 29.67
N GLU A 99 -13.15 -36.42 30.01
CA GLU A 99 -12.24 -36.75 31.12
C GLU A 99 -13.02 -36.79 32.45
N LYS A 100 -13.89 -35.81 32.69
CA LYS A 100 -14.76 -35.79 33.89
C LYS A 100 -15.69 -37.01 33.94
N LEU A 101 -16.32 -37.39 32.83
CA LEU A 101 -17.19 -38.56 32.76
C LEU A 101 -16.41 -39.87 32.97
N GLU A 102 -15.20 -39.99 32.44
CA GLU A 102 -14.36 -41.17 32.63
C GLU A 102 -13.96 -41.33 34.10
N ILE A 103 -13.59 -40.23 34.77
CA ILE A 103 -13.31 -40.20 36.22
C ILE A 103 -14.56 -40.60 37.01
N GLU A 104 -15.73 -40.03 36.71
CA GLU A 104 -16.99 -40.35 37.39
C GLU A 104 -17.42 -41.82 37.19
N THR A 105 -17.17 -42.37 36.00
CA THR A 105 -17.47 -43.78 35.69
C THR A 105 -16.50 -44.73 36.41
N ARG A 106 -15.24 -44.33 36.59
CA ARG A 106 -14.22 -45.08 37.34
C ARG A 106 -14.46 -45.06 38.85
N ASP A 107 -15.07 -44.00 39.38
CA ASP A 107 -15.33 -43.81 40.81
C ASP A 107 -16.69 -44.37 41.28
N LYS A 108 -17.55 -44.83 40.33
CA LYS A 108 -18.75 -45.61 40.68
C LYS A 108 -18.33 -47.05 40.99
N PRO A 109 -18.51 -47.54 42.24
CA PRO A 109 -18.29 -48.95 42.54
C PRO A 109 -19.25 -49.81 41.72
N GLN A 110 -18.71 -50.80 41.02
CA GLN A 110 -19.51 -51.90 40.50
C GLN A 110 -20.07 -52.64 41.71
N THR A 111 -21.40 -52.62 41.88
CA THR A 111 -22.13 -53.48 42.81
C THR A 111 -21.82 -54.94 42.59
#